data_AF-A0A8J6D6W9-F1
#
_entry.id   AF-A0A8J6D6W9-F1
#
_cell.length_a   1.000
_cell.length_b   1.000
_cell.length_c   1.000
_cell.angle_alpha   90.00
_cell.angle_beta   90.00
_cell.angle_gamma   90.00
#
_symmetry.space_group_name_H-M   'P 1'
#
loop_
_entity.id
_entity.type
_entity.pdbx_description
1 polymer ?
#
loop_
_entity_poly.entity_id
_entity_poly.type
_entity_poly.pdbx_seq_one_letter_code
_entity_poly.pdbx_strand_id
1 'polypeptide(L)'
;MGEIGERGFAALSLDDEEEEVVQVQKGPDPVYEKEELCLVGCFLTASVIHFPVMRNTMANIWHPVKGVQISDLGEKTFLFRFFHRMDLERVLKGSLWSFNTYLILVHHLGEGEDLLKVPLIFANSWVQIHDVPPGYFSKALARQMRDFIGKFLEYDGTNLGRRVQNHLHIRIQMDVRRPLRRKKNVLVSFGICSYVSFKYKRLTLFYFFCGRLGHIDSFYQAKMDLGFEVAKMGWDLSLRAQSRRTFAMGNVWLRGEGRGEERQDGGIITKGLSWVEAKGRKRIMEV
;
A
#
# COMPACT_ATOMS: atom_id res chain seq x y z
N MET A 1 49.75 66.23 -26.65
CA MET A 1 49.60 66.61 -25.23
C MET A 1 48.14 66.37 -24.88
N GLY A 2 47.71 65.43 -24.06
CA GLY A 2 48.34 64.41 -23.22
C GLY A 2 47.19 63.64 -22.55
N GLU A 3 47.39 62.34 -22.31
CA GLU A 3 46.44 61.39 -21.71
C GLU A 3 46.05 61.76 -20.27
N ILE A 4 44.77 61.60 -19.92
CA ILE A 4 44.26 61.36 -18.55
C ILE A 4 42.86 60.72 -18.72
N GLY A 5 42.46 59.56 -18.23
CA GLY A 5 43.07 58.53 -17.40
C GLY A 5 41.92 57.61 -16.96
N GLU A 6 42.05 56.30 -17.19
CA GLU A 6 41.19 55.25 -16.63
C GLU A 6 41.20 55.31 -15.09
N ARG A 7 40.03 55.31 -14.44
CA ARG A 7 39.78 54.78 -13.07
C ARG A 7 38.29 54.44 -13.04
N GLY A 8 37.85 53.19 -12.96
CA GLY A 8 38.29 52.13 -12.06
C GLY A 8 37.07 51.75 -11.23
N PHE A 9 36.10 51.03 -11.82
CA PHE A 9 35.14 50.28 -11.02
C PHE A 9 35.81 48.95 -10.70
N ALA A 10 36.50 48.97 -9.56
CA ALA A 10 37.19 47.85 -8.98
C ALA A 10 36.26 46.65 -8.87
N ALA A 11 36.83 45.50 -9.23
CA ALA A 11 36.30 44.18 -8.99
C ALA A 11 35.80 44.06 -7.55
N LEU A 12 34.50 43.87 -7.38
CA LEU A 12 33.94 43.24 -6.20
C LEU A 12 34.28 41.75 -6.34
N SER A 13 35.49 41.37 -5.94
CA SER A 13 35.79 39.97 -5.64
C SER A 13 34.91 39.59 -4.46
N LEU A 14 34.07 38.56 -4.63
CA LEU A 14 33.50 37.88 -3.48
C LEU A 14 34.69 37.41 -2.64
N ASP A 15 34.66 37.69 -1.34
CA ASP A 15 35.77 37.38 -0.44
C ASP A 15 36.10 35.88 -0.54
N ASP A 16 37.32 35.57 -0.98
CA ASP A 16 37.86 34.20 -1.15
C ASP A 16 37.74 33.35 0.13
N GLU A 17 37.47 33.99 1.27
CA GLU A 17 37.22 33.38 2.57
C GLU A 17 35.92 32.54 2.61
N GLU A 18 34.89 32.88 1.83
CA GLU A 18 33.63 32.10 1.78
C GLU A 18 33.75 30.81 0.93
N GLU A 19 34.72 30.74 0.03
CA GLU A 19 35.02 29.56 -0.80
C GLU A 19 36.05 28.60 -0.16
N GLU A 20 36.59 28.96 1.01
CA GLU A 20 37.59 28.14 1.69
C GLU A 20 36.97 26.82 2.21
N VAL A 21 37.42 25.70 1.63
CA VAL A 21 36.91 24.37 1.96
C VAL A 21 37.46 23.93 3.31
N VAL A 22 36.67 24.10 4.38
CA VAL A 22 37.00 23.56 5.71
C VAL A 22 36.81 22.05 5.71
N GLN A 23 37.90 21.30 5.84
CA GLN A 23 37.82 19.87 6.14
C GLN A 23 37.39 19.65 7.59
N VAL A 24 36.08 19.40 7.76
CA VAL A 24 35.52 19.03 9.06
C VAL A 24 35.90 17.58 9.36
N GLN A 25 36.76 17.40 10.38
CA GLN A 25 37.01 16.07 10.92
C GLN A 25 35.76 15.60 11.66
N LYS A 26 35.35 14.37 11.37
CA LYS A 26 34.26 13.70 12.07
C LYS A 26 34.62 13.56 13.56
N GLY A 27 33.93 14.31 14.42
CA GLY A 27 34.09 14.18 15.88
C GLY A 27 33.79 12.76 16.36
N PRO A 28 34.21 12.37 17.58
CA PRO A 28 33.88 11.07 18.12
C PRO A 28 32.36 10.90 18.14
N ASP A 29 31.88 9.89 17.43
CA ASP A 29 30.45 9.72 17.21
C ASP A 29 29.72 9.57 18.53
N PRO A 30 28.64 10.35 18.76
CA PRO A 30 27.69 9.99 19.78
C PRO A 30 27.05 8.68 19.30
N VAL A 31 27.60 7.54 19.72
CA VAL A 31 27.14 6.16 19.48
C VAL A 31 26.26 6.06 18.23
N TYR A 32 26.85 5.72 17.08
CA TYR A 32 26.13 5.38 15.85
C TYR A 32 25.21 4.16 16.02
N GLU A 33 24.18 4.32 16.82
CA GLU A 33 22.95 3.60 16.73
C GLU A 33 21.96 4.66 16.25
N LYS A 34 21.38 4.58 15.04
CA LYS A 34 19.99 5.01 14.70
C LYS A 34 19.72 5.48 13.27
N GLU A 35 20.67 5.55 12.34
CA GLU A 35 20.28 5.81 10.93
C GLU A 35 19.50 4.63 10.34
N GLU A 36 19.83 3.39 10.75
CA GLU A 36 19.14 2.18 10.30
C GLU A 36 17.64 2.11 10.64
N LEU A 37 17.17 2.88 11.62
CA LEU A 37 15.77 2.83 12.07
C LEU A 37 14.95 4.06 11.64
N CYS A 38 15.42 4.78 10.61
CA CYS A 38 14.77 5.98 10.11
C CYS A 38 14.06 5.74 8.76
N LEU A 39 12.84 6.25 8.65
CA LEU A 39 12.16 6.43 7.37
C LEU A 39 12.08 7.91 7.05
N VAL A 40 12.33 8.28 5.80
CA VAL A 40 11.97 9.59 5.27
C VAL A 40 10.69 9.45 4.45
N GLY A 41 9.79 10.41 4.54
CA GLY A 41 8.54 10.34 3.80
C GLY A 41 7.87 11.68 3.51
N CYS A 42 7.00 11.66 2.52
CA CYS A 42 6.17 12.80 2.13
C CYS A 42 4.74 12.32 1.83
N PHE A 43 3.80 13.25 1.78
CA PHE A 43 2.42 12.94 1.41
C PHE A 43 2.15 13.41 -0.02
N LEU A 44 1.48 12.56 -0.79
CA LEU A 44 1.01 12.91 -2.13
C LEU A 44 -0.15 13.89 -2.07
N THR A 45 0.17 15.17 -1.87
CA THR A 45 -0.80 16.27 -1.86
C THR A 45 -0.15 17.63 -2.11
N ALA A 46 -0.87 18.51 -2.81
CA ALA A 46 -0.52 19.92 -2.91
C ALA A 46 -0.87 20.69 -1.63
N SER A 47 -1.82 20.19 -0.82
CA SER A 47 -2.29 20.85 0.39
C SER A 47 -1.24 20.88 1.50
N VAL A 48 -1.35 21.89 2.38
CA VAL A 48 -0.57 21.96 3.61
C VAL A 48 -1.08 20.94 4.61
N ILE A 49 -0.17 20.24 5.28
CA ILE A 49 -0.49 19.25 6.30
C ILE A 49 -0.30 19.86 7.67
N HIS A 50 -1.33 19.80 8.51
CA HIS A 50 -1.25 20.24 9.88
C HIS A 50 -0.43 19.24 10.71
N PHE A 51 0.86 19.54 10.91
CA PHE A 51 1.85 18.63 11.47
C PHE A 51 1.44 17.99 12.81
N PRO A 52 0.97 18.72 13.84
CA PRO A 52 0.61 18.11 15.13
C PRO A 52 -0.47 17.02 15.01
N VAL A 53 -1.45 17.24 14.12
CA VAL A 53 -2.54 16.27 13.91
C VAL A 53 -2.03 15.07 13.13
N MET A 54 -1.31 15.30 12.03
CA MET A 54 -0.68 14.24 11.25
C MET A 54 0.22 13.36 12.13
N ARG A 55 1.08 13.98 12.95
CA ARG A 55 1.99 13.29 13.85
C ARG A 55 1.26 12.31 14.77
N ASN A 56 0.25 12.81 15.49
CA ASN A 56 -0.50 12.01 16.44
C ASN A 56 -1.32 10.92 15.72
N THR A 57 -1.93 11.23 14.58
CA THR A 57 -2.68 10.25 13.79
C THR A 57 -1.78 9.12 13.27
N MET A 58 -0.61 9.44 12.72
CA MET A 58 0.32 8.42 12.20
C MET A 58 0.88 7.54 13.32
N ALA A 59 1.26 8.13 14.46
CA ALA A 59 1.69 7.38 15.64
C ALA A 59 0.60 6.42 16.14
N ASN A 60 -0.66 6.84 16.15
CA ASN A 60 -1.80 6.00 16.54
C ASN A 60 -2.09 4.89 15.53
N ILE A 61 -2.05 5.18 14.22
CA ILE A 61 -2.32 4.21 13.16
C ILE A 61 -1.23 3.13 13.11
N TRP A 62 0.03 3.54 13.20
CA TRP A 62 1.15 2.60 13.20
C TRP A 62 1.30 1.88 14.53
N HIS A 63 0.95 2.53 15.64
CA HIS A 63 0.98 1.96 16.99
C HIS A 63 2.31 1.23 17.30
N PRO A 64 3.47 1.87 17.16
CA PRO A 64 4.78 1.25 17.41
C PRO A 64 4.94 0.89 18.90
N VAL A 65 5.37 -0.35 19.17
CA VAL A 65 5.50 -0.89 20.53
C VAL A 65 6.56 -0.14 21.32
N LYS A 66 7.70 0.20 20.71
CA LYS A 66 8.77 0.98 21.35
C LYS A 66 8.69 2.48 21.04
N GLY A 67 7.63 2.91 20.36
CA GLY A 67 7.42 4.31 20.00
C GLY A 67 8.06 4.70 18.67
N VAL A 68 7.74 5.93 18.24
CA VAL A 68 8.30 6.59 17.05
C VAL A 68 8.45 8.07 17.36
N GLN A 69 9.57 8.67 16.94
CA GLN A 69 9.77 10.10 16.90
C GLN A 69 9.53 10.59 15.47
N ILE A 70 8.77 11.67 15.32
CA ILE A 70 8.43 12.24 14.01
C ILE A 70 8.86 13.71 14.00
N SER A 71 9.66 14.08 13.01
CA SER A 71 10.18 15.44 12.82
C SER A 71 9.73 15.99 11.47
N ASP A 72 9.41 17.28 11.44
CA ASP A 72 9.21 18.03 10.21
C ASP A 72 10.56 18.55 9.72
N LEU A 73 10.90 18.25 8.47
CA LEU A 73 12.16 18.66 7.85
C LEU A 73 11.96 19.83 6.87
N GLY A 74 10.73 20.36 6.77
CA GLY A 74 10.37 21.32 5.74
C GLY A 74 10.02 20.66 4.41
N GLU A 75 9.55 21.47 3.46
CA GLU A 75 9.22 21.04 2.09
C GLU A 75 8.28 19.81 2.00
N LYS A 76 7.41 19.62 2.99
CA LYS A 76 6.51 18.46 3.13
C LYS A 76 7.24 17.12 3.31
N THR A 77 8.48 17.16 3.77
CA THR A 77 9.31 16.01 4.08
C THR A 77 9.34 15.79 5.59
N PHE A 78 9.16 14.54 6.00
CA PHE A 78 9.08 14.14 7.40
C PHE A 78 10.05 13.01 7.69
N LEU A 79 10.70 13.05 8.85
CA LEU A 79 11.54 11.99 9.36
C LEU A 79 10.80 11.18 10.41
N PHE A 80 10.78 9.86 10.27
CA PHE A 80 10.19 8.92 11.21
C PHE A 80 11.29 8.04 11.79
N ARG A 81 11.70 8.30 13.04
CA ARG A 81 12.71 7.52 13.76
C ARG A 81 12.03 6.51 14.68
N PHE A 82 12.20 5.23 14.39
CA PHE A 82 11.68 4.14 15.21
C PHE A 82 12.71 3.74 16.27
N PHE A 83 12.23 3.26 17.41
CA PHE A 83 13.08 2.75 18.49
C PHE A 83 13.20 1.22 18.49
N HIS A 84 12.65 0.56 17.46
CA HIS A 84 12.76 -0.89 17.30
C HIS A 84 12.58 -1.32 15.84
N ARG A 85 13.44 -2.25 15.39
CA ARG A 85 13.42 -2.78 14.01
C ARG A 85 12.08 -3.40 13.62
N MET A 86 11.44 -4.15 14.51
CA MET A 86 10.15 -4.79 14.19
C MET A 86 9.02 -3.76 13.96
N ASP A 87 9.07 -2.60 14.61
CA ASP A 87 8.08 -1.54 14.38
C ASP A 87 8.27 -0.92 13.00
N LEU A 88 9.52 -0.61 12.63
CA LEU A 88 9.87 -0.14 11.29
C LEU A 88 9.47 -1.16 10.22
N GLU A 89 9.85 -2.43 10.39
CA GLU A 89 9.53 -3.48 9.43
C GLU A 89 8.03 -3.66 9.27
N ARG A 90 7.25 -3.55 10.35
CA ARG A 90 5.78 -3.64 10.29
C ARG A 90 5.18 -2.47 9.50
N VAL A 91 5.72 -1.26 9.65
CA VAL A 91 5.31 -0.10 8.85
C VAL A 91 5.68 -0.29 7.39
N LEU A 92 6.91 -0.72 7.07
CA LEU A 92 7.36 -1.00 5.70
C LEU A 92 6.60 -2.15 5.04
N LYS A 93 6.30 -3.22 5.80
CA LYS A 93 5.50 -4.37 5.38
C LYS A 93 4.01 -4.05 5.29
N GLY A 94 3.56 -2.95 5.90
CA GLY A 94 2.23 -2.40 5.74
C GLY A 94 1.85 -2.18 4.28
N SER A 95 0.55 -2.02 4.02
CA SER A 95 0.07 -1.53 2.73
C SER A 95 0.22 0.00 2.67
N LEU A 96 -0.15 0.60 1.54
CA LEU A 96 -0.33 2.04 1.37
C LEU A 96 -0.96 2.70 2.61
N TRP A 97 -0.16 3.47 3.35
CA TRP A 97 -0.58 4.23 4.52
C TRP A 97 -1.14 5.58 4.08
N SER A 98 -2.10 6.13 4.83
CA SER A 98 -2.67 7.43 4.47
C SER A 98 -3.06 8.24 5.69
N PHE A 99 -3.00 9.56 5.50
CA PHE A 99 -3.50 10.57 6.43
C PHE A 99 -4.50 11.44 5.68
N ASN A 100 -5.74 11.58 6.18
CA ASN A 100 -6.81 12.32 5.51
C ASN A 100 -6.92 11.98 4.01
N THR A 101 -6.87 10.68 3.67
CA THR A 101 -6.87 10.12 2.29
C THR A 101 -5.61 10.36 1.45
N TYR A 102 -4.71 11.25 1.85
CA TYR A 102 -3.42 11.45 1.21
C TYR A 102 -2.48 10.28 1.49
N LEU A 103 -1.95 9.68 0.44
CA LEU A 103 -0.99 8.59 0.52
C LEU A 103 0.35 9.12 1.03
N ILE A 104 0.92 8.46 2.05
CA ILE A 104 2.31 8.69 2.45
C ILE A 104 3.24 7.80 1.62
N LEU A 105 4.28 8.40 1.07
CA LEU A 105 5.42 7.73 0.47
C LEU A 105 6.51 7.67 1.52
N VAL A 106 7.10 6.49 1.70
CA VAL A 106 8.15 6.27 2.69
C VAL A 106 9.32 5.56 2.04
N HIS A 107 10.52 5.98 2.40
CA HIS A 107 11.78 5.37 2.02
C HIS A 107 12.57 5.06 3.28
N HIS A 108 13.19 3.89 3.31
CA HIS A 108 14.06 3.48 4.40
C HIS A 108 15.46 4.01 4.10
N LEU A 109 15.97 4.88 4.96
CA LEU A 109 17.27 5.52 4.74
C LEU A 109 18.39 4.48 4.81
N GLY A 110 19.21 4.44 3.75
CA GLY A 110 20.46 3.69 3.73
C GLY A 110 21.58 4.46 4.43
N GLU A 111 22.68 3.76 4.75
CA GLU A 111 23.89 4.38 5.29
C GLU A 111 24.43 5.44 4.33
N GLY A 112 24.66 6.65 4.83
CA GLY A 112 25.21 7.76 4.05
C GLY A 112 24.25 8.37 3.01
N GLU A 113 22.97 7.96 2.96
CA GLU A 113 21.98 8.61 2.10
C GLU A 113 21.60 9.99 2.64
N ASP A 114 21.62 10.99 1.76
CA ASP A 114 21.09 12.31 2.06
C ASP A 114 19.55 12.28 2.03
N LEU A 115 18.96 12.37 3.22
CA LEU A 115 17.52 12.31 3.45
C LEU A 115 16.71 13.35 2.66
N LEU A 116 17.30 14.49 2.28
CA LEU A 116 16.63 15.53 1.49
C LEU A 116 16.69 15.25 -0.03
N LYS A 117 17.61 14.39 -0.47
CA LYS A 117 17.78 14.03 -1.91
C LYS A 117 17.09 12.74 -2.29
N VAL A 118 16.50 12.02 -1.33
CA VAL A 118 15.78 10.77 -1.58
C VAL A 118 14.55 11.02 -2.48
N PRO A 119 14.43 10.32 -3.63
CA PRO A 119 13.28 10.48 -4.50
C PRO A 119 12.05 9.78 -3.92
N LEU A 120 11.21 10.54 -3.22
CA LEU A 120 9.94 10.08 -2.66
C LEU A 120 8.84 9.98 -3.73
N ILE A 121 8.99 9.03 -4.65
CA ILE A 121 8.08 8.81 -5.80
C ILE A 121 7.57 7.37 -5.89
N PHE A 122 7.94 6.53 -4.94
CA PHE A 122 7.62 5.11 -4.95
C PHE A 122 6.66 4.73 -3.84
N ALA A 123 5.69 3.88 -4.15
CA ALA A 123 4.73 3.34 -3.20
C ALA A 123 4.72 1.82 -3.23
N ASN A 124 4.72 1.19 -2.05
CA ASN A 124 4.65 -0.26 -1.93
C ASN A 124 3.19 -0.70 -1.80
N SER A 125 2.76 -1.66 -2.63
CA SER A 125 1.40 -2.18 -2.57
C SER A 125 1.33 -3.66 -2.91
N TRP A 126 0.29 -4.28 -2.37
CA TRP A 126 -0.13 -5.62 -2.70
C TRP A 126 -1.09 -5.58 -3.88
N VAL A 127 -0.84 -6.41 -4.88
CA VAL A 127 -1.64 -6.51 -6.10
C VAL A 127 -2.12 -7.94 -6.29
N GLN A 128 -3.41 -8.08 -6.52
CA GLN A 128 -4.05 -9.32 -6.93
C GLN A 128 -4.10 -9.38 -8.45
N ILE A 129 -3.67 -10.50 -9.02
CA ILE A 129 -3.75 -10.81 -10.45
C ILE A 129 -4.89 -11.80 -10.64
N HIS A 130 -5.97 -11.33 -11.25
CA HIS A 130 -7.17 -12.10 -11.52
C HIS A 130 -7.22 -12.58 -12.97
N ASP A 131 -8.19 -13.45 -13.25
CA ASP A 131 -8.47 -13.96 -14.61
C ASP A 131 -7.29 -14.70 -15.23
N VAL A 132 -6.43 -15.28 -14.38
CA VAL A 132 -5.32 -16.13 -14.83
C VAL A 132 -5.90 -17.43 -15.37
N PRO A 133 -5.58 -17.83 -16.62
CA PRO A 133 -6.06 -19.08 -17.18
C PRO A 133 -5.69 -20.29 -16.32
N PRO A 134 -6.58 -21.30 -16.18
CA PRO A 134 -6.27 -22.53 -15.46
C PRO A 134 -4.99 -23.18 -15.98
N GLY A 135 -4.12 -23.65 -15.08
CA GLY A 135 -2.81 -24.23 -15.42
C GLY A 135 -1.67 -23.21 -15.57
N TYR A 136 -1.95 -21.90 -15.62
CA TYR A 136 -0.94 -20.85 -15.77
C TYR A 136 -0.58 -20.14 -14.47
N PHE A 137 -1.16 -20.58 -13.35
CA PHE A 137 -0.81 -20.14 -12.00
C PHE A 137 0.60 -20.61 -11.64
N SER A 138 1.59 -19.83 -12.05
CA SER A 138 3.01 -20.16 -11.86
C SER A 138 3.79 -18.99 -11.30
N LYS A 139 4.88 -19.29 -10.59
CA LYS A 139 5.87 -18.29 -10.16
C LYS A 139 6.50 -17.57 -11.36
N ALA A 140 6.52 -18.19 -12.55
CA ALA A 140 6.99 -17.55 -13.78
C ALA A 140 6.04 -16.43 -14.24
N LEU A 141 4.74 -16.71 -14.32
CA LEU A 141 3.73 -15.70 -14.64
C LEU A 141 3.74 -14.55 -13.63
N ALA A 142 3.79 -14.87 -12.34
CA ALA A 142 3.87 -13.86 -11.28
C ALA A 142 5.07 -12.93 -11.46
N ARG A 143 6.24 -13.47 -11.84
CA ARG A 143 7.46 -12.69 -12.14
C ARG A 143 7.29 -11.78 -13.36
N GLN A 144 6.70 -12.28 -14.43
CA GLN A 144 6.44 -11.48 -15.63
C GLN A 144 5.44 -10.34 -15.36
N MET A 145 4.34 -10.62 -14.66
CA MET A 145 3.33 -9.61 -14.34
C MET A 145 3.89 -8.54 -13.42
N ARG A 146 4.67 -8.95 -12.43
CA ARG A 146 5.44 -8.07 -11.55
C ARG A 146 6.30 -7.09 -12.35
N ASP A 147 7.18 -7.56 -13.23
CA ASP A 147 8.08 -6.69 -14.00
C ASP A 147 7.33 -5.71 -14.92
N PHE A 148 6.13 -6.11 -15.35
CA PHE A 148 5.22 -5.24 -16.09
C PHE A 148 4.57 -4.14 -15.24
N ILE A 149 4.23 -4.42 -13.98
CA ILE A 149 3.52 -3.47 -13.11
C ILE A 149 4.49 -2.54 -12.37
N GLY A 150 5.63 -3.05 -11.88
CA GLY A 150 6.59 -2.27 -11.09
C GLY A 150 7.82 -3.08 -10.68
N LYS A 151 8.58 -2.55 -9.70
CA LYS A 151 9.72 -3.29 -9.13
C LYS A 151 9.22 -4.31 -8.11
N PHE A 152 9.75 -5.53 -8.17
CA PHE A 152 9.35 -6.58 -7.25
C PHE A 152 9.82 -6.36 -5.82
N LEU A 153 8.98 -6.72 -4.86
CA LEU A 153 9.39 -6.85 -3.46
C LEU A 153 9.21 -8.29 -2.95
N GLU A 154 8.01 -8.85 -3.07
CA GLU A 154 7.66 -10.11 -2.40
C GLU A 154 6.59 -10.90 -3.19
N TYR A 155 6.71 -12.23 -3.17
CA TYR A 155 5.70 -13.13 -3.73
C TYR A 155 5.03 -13.89 -2.58
N ASP A 156 3.71 -13.83 -2.49
CA ASP A 156 2.98 -14.60 -1.50
C ASP A 156 2.86 -16.06 -1.95
N GLY A 157 3.80 -16.89 -1.48
CA GLY A 157 3.83 -18.33 -1.75
C GLY A 157 2.73 -19.12 -1.04
N THR A 158 2.02 -18.54 -0.07
CA THR A 158 1.05 -19.27 0.76
C THR A 158 -0.20 -19.71 -0.01
N ASN A 159 -0.45 -19.13 -1.19
CA ASN A 159 -1.60 -19.43 -2.03
C ASN A 159 -1.29 -20.42 -3.17
N LEU A 160 -0.04 -20.88 -3.31
CA LEU A 160 0.32 -21.87 -4.32
C LEU A 160 -0.34 -23.21 -3.99
N GLY A 161 -1.32 -23.65 -4.80
CA GLY A 161 -1.98 -24.96 -4.66
C GLY A 161 -3.26 -24.98 -3.81
N ARG A 162 -3.67 -23.88 -3.19
CA ARG A 162 -5.01 -23.79 -2.57
C ARG A 162 -6.06 -23.51 -3.64
N ARG A 163 -6.86 -24.53 -3.99
CA ARG A 163 -8.01 -24.47 -4.94
C ARG A 163 -9.07 -23.37 -4.65
N VAL A 164 -8.93 -22.60 -3.57
CA VAL A 164 -9.93 -21.66 -3.06
C VAL A 164 -9.63 -20.20 -3.48
N GLN A 165 -8.45 -19.89 -4.02
CA GLN A 165 -8.13 -18.52 -4.48
C GLN A 165 -7.88 -18.48 -5.99
N ASN A 166 -8.77 -17.79 -6.72
CA ASN A 166 -8.69 -17.60 -8.17
C ASN A 166 -7.75 -16.45 -8.60
N HIS A 167 -6.83 -16.02 -7.74
CA HIS A 167 -5.91 -14.92 -8.07
C HIS A 167 -4.52 -15.13 -7.46
N LEU A 168 -3.50 -14.65 -8.16
CA LEU A 168 -2.15 -14.54 -7.61
C LEU A 168 -2.04 -13.25 -6.78
N HIS A 169 -1.14 -13.26 -5.80
CA HIS A 169 -0.95 -12.10 -4.92
C HIS A 169 0.55 -11.76 -4.87
N ILE A 170 0.88 -10.54 -5.28
CA ILE A 170 2.26 -10.06 -5.38
C ILE A 170 2.41 -8.72 -4.67
N ARG A 171 3.59 -8.47 -4.11
CA ARG A 171 3.98 -7.18 -3.55
C ARG A 171 4.92 -6.49 -4.52
N ILE A 172 4.59 -5.25 -4.86
CA ILE A 172 5.35 -4.42 -5.79
C ILE A 172 5.67 -3.07 -5.17
N GLN A 173 6.72 -2.44 -5.69
CA GLN A 173 7.01 -1.04 -5.57
C GLN A 173 6.64 -0.37 -6.90
N MET A 174 5.71 0.58 -6.86
CA MET A 174 5.20 1.27 -8.05
C MET A 174 5.65 2.73 -8.06
N ASP A 175 5.97 3.26 -9.24
CA ASP A 175 6.20 4.69 -9.46
C ASP A 175 4.85 5.41 -9.55
N VAL A 176 4.56 6.30 -8.60
CA VAL A 176 3.26 6.97 -8.48
C VAL A 176 2.98 7.98 -9.59
N ARG A 177 4.02 8.38 -10.34
CA ARG A 177 3.93 9.28 -11.49
C ARG A 177 3.39 8.56 -12.73
N ARG A 178 3.36 7.22 -12.71
CA ARG A 178 2.84 6.40 -13.80
C ARG A 178 1.39 5.98 -13.53
N PRO A 179 0.55 5.87 -14.58
CA PRO A 179 -0.79 5.32 -14.42
C PRO A 179 -0.76 3.89 -13.88
N LEU A 180 -1.71 3.57 -13.00
CA LEU A 180 -1.93 2.21 -12.51
C LEU A 180 -2.21 1.27 -13.69
N ARG A 181 -1.57 0.10 -13.68
CA ARG A 181 -1.84 -0.94 -14.69
C ARG A 181 -3.17 -1.62 -14.38
N ARG A 182 -4.02 -1.77 -15.40
CA ARG A 182 -5.39 -2.33 -15.28
C ARG A 182 -5.46 -3.81 -15.64
N LYS A 183 -4.83 -4.17 -16.76
CA LYS A 183 -4.79 -5.53 -17.31
C LYS A 183 -3.57 -5.72 -18.20
N LYS A 184 -3.23 -6.97 -18.48
CA LYS A 184 -2.18 -7.35 -19.43
C LYS A 184 -2.69 -8.51 -20.28
N ASN A 185 -2.45 -8.44 -21.59
CA ASN A 185 -2.68 -9.56 -22.48
C ASN A 185 -1.50 -10.54 -22.36
N VAL A 186 -1.79 -11.82 -22.13
CA VAL A 186 -0.83 -12.91 -21.98
C VAL A 186 -1.08 -13.98 -23.03
N LEU A 187 0.00 -14.48 -23.62
CA LEU A 187 -0.05 -15.62 -24.53
C LEU A 187 -0.05 -16.91 -23.72
N VAL A 188 -1.03 -17.77 -24.00
CA VAL A 188 -1.33 -18.96 -23.20
C VAL A 188 -0.79 -20.21 -23.92
N SER A 189 -1.43 -20.60 -25.03
CA SER A 189 -1.04 -21.73 -25.90
C SER A 189 -1.53 -21.51 -27.32
N PHE A 190 -0.79 -22.02 -28.32
CA PHE A 190 -1.22 -22.05 -29.73
C PHE A 190 -1.78 -20.71 -30.28
N GLY A 191 -1.16 -19.59 -29.92
CA GLY A 191 -1.60 -18.25 -30.34
C GLY A 191 -2.78 -17.66 -29.55
N ILE A 192 -3.39 -18.42 -28.63
CA ILE A 192 -4.51 -17.96 -27.82
C ILE A 192 -4.02 -16.96 -26.77
N CYS A 193 -4.62 -15.79 -26.82
CA CYS A 193 -4.36 -14.67 -25.92
C CYS A 193 -5.49 -14.55 -24.89
N SER A 194 -5.12 -14.30 -23.63
CA SER A 194 -6.08 -14.00 -22.57
C SER A 194 -5.68 -12.73 -21.82
N TYR A 195 -6.64 -12.02 -21.26
CA TYR A 195 -6.36 -10.89 -20.38
C TYR A 195 -6.31 -11.34 -18.92
N VAL A 196 -5.23 -10.98 -18.24
CA VAL A 196 -5.19 -10.97 -16.78
C VAL A 196 -5.47 -9.55 -16.28
N SER A 197 -6.20 -9.42 -15.19
CA SER A 197 -6.58 -8.13 -14.61
C SER A 197 -5.89 -7.88 -13.27
N PHE A 198 -5.66 -6.61 -12.91
CA PHE A 198 -4.94 -6.23 -11.71
C PHE A 198 -5.85 -5.47 -10.74
N LYS A 199 -5.83 -5.88 -9.47
CA LYS A 199 -6.54 -5.20 -8.38
C LYS A 199 -5.59 -4.89 -7.23
N TYR A 200 -5.52 -3.64 -6.83
CA TYR A 200 -4.60 -3.11 -5.81
C TYR A 200 -5.29 -3.09 -4.45
N LYS A 201 -4.59 -3.60 -3.44
CA LYS A 201 -5.09 -3.63 -2.06
C LYS A 201 -4.89 -2.28 -1.39
N ARG A 202 -5.93 -1.81 -0.70
CA ARG A 202 -5.93 -0.51 0.03
C ARG A 202 -5.48 0.66 -0.85
N LEU A 203 -5.86 0.63 -2.12
CA LEU A 203 -5.59 1.71 -3.06
C LEU A 203 -6.31 2.98 -2.62
N THR A 204 -5.53 4.03 -2.35
CA THR A 204 -6.00 5.34 -1.92
C THR A 204 -6.65 6.10 -3.09
N LEU A 205 -6.73 7.43 -3.01
CA LEU A 205 -7.25 8.26 -4.10
C LEU A 205 -6.31 8.20 -5.31
N PHE A 206 -6.86 7.82 -6.44
CA PHE A 206 -6.25 7.92 -7.76
C PHE A 206 -7.26 8.55 -8.71
N TYR A 207 -6.75 9.17 -9.77
CA TYR A 207 -7.60 9.90 -10.69
C TYR A 207 -8.07 9.02 -11.85
N PHE A 208 -9.37 9.05 -12.17
CA PHE A 208 -9.98 8.11 -13.13
C PHE A 208 -9.64 8.41 -14.59
N PHE A 209 -9.31 9.66 -14.89
CA PHE A 209 -8.92 10.06 -16.23
C PHE A 209 -7.51 9.56 -16.59
N CYS A 210 -6.52 9.78 -15.71
CA CYS A 210 -5.12 9.49 -16.00
C CYS A 210 -4.55 8.28 -15.24
N GLY A 211 -5.30 7.72 -14.29
CA GLY A 211 -4.91 6.53 -13.51
C GLY A 211 -3.78 6.74 -12.51
N ARG A 212 -3.33 7.98 -12.24
CA ARG A 212 -2.20 8.28 -11.34
C ARG A 212 -2.67 8.49 -9.88
N LEU A 213 -1.81 8.16 -8.93
CA LEU A 213 -2.05 8.36 -7.49
C LEU A 213 -1.78 9.81 -7.08
N GLY A 214 -2.59 10.36 -6.17
CA GLY A 214 -2.36 11.69 -5.58
C GLY A 214 -2.53 12.88 -6.55
N HIS A 215 -3.00 12.62 -7.76
CA HIS A 215 -3.08 13.59 -8.84
C HIS A 215 -4.45 14.27 -8.84
N ILE A 216 -4.65 15.21 -7.91
CA ILE A 216 -5.93 15.92 -7.75
C ILE A 216 -6.05 17.09 -8.74
N ASP A 217 -4.95 17.81 -9.00
CA ASP A 217 -4.98 19.10 -9.72
C ASP A 217 -4.90 19.00 -11.25
N SER A 218 -4.38 17.89 -11.80
CA SER A 218 -4.27 17.76 -13.26
C SER A 218 -5.61 17.66 -13.96
N PHE A 219 -6.68 17.38 -13.21
CA PHE A 219 -8.00 17.37 -13.80
C PHE A 219 -8.30 18.74 -14.38
N TYR A 220 -7.98 19.82 -13.67
CA TYR A 220 -8.24 21.17 -14.17
C TYR A 220 -7.44 21.44 -15.44
N GLN A 221 -6.15 21.08 -15.49
CA GLN A 221 -5.36 21.29 -16.71
C GLN A 221 -5.88 20.45 -17.89
N ALA A 222 -6.03 19.13 -17.72
CA ALA A 222 -6.50 18.26 -18.80
C ALA A 222 -7.94 18.58 -19.23
N LYS A 223 -8.80 19.00 -18.30
CA LYS A 223 -10.17 19.44 -18.57
C LYS A 223 -10.22 20.80 -19.27
N MET A 224 -9.31 21.71 -18.91
CA MET A 224 -9.13 22.98 -19.62
C MET A 224 -8.64 22.75 -21.05
N ASP A 225 -7.76 21.77 -21.27
CA ASP A 225 -7.17 21.47 -22.58
C ASP A 225 -8.13 20.68 -23.52
N LEU A 226 -8.98 19.79 -22.98
CA LEU A 226 -9.78 18.84 -23.78
C LEU A 226 -11.30 19.15 -23.83
N GLY A 227 -11.81 20.03 -22.98
CA GLY A 227 -13.25 20.30 -22.85
C GLY A 227 -14.04 19.20 -22.11
N PHE A 228 -15.20 19.56 -21.55
CA PHE A 228 -15.97 18.73 -20.60
C PHE A 228 -16.52 17.42 -21.19
N GLU A 229 -16.81 17.38 -22.49
CA GLU A 229 -17.57 16.28 -23.13
C GLU A 229 -16.71 15.17 -23.75
N VAL A 230 -15.38 15.33 -23.84
CA VAL A 230 -14.51 14.42 -24.62
C VAL A 230 -13.68 13.46 -23.74
N ALA A 231 -13.61 13.71 -22.42
CA ALA A 231 -12.71 12.98 -21.53
C ALA A 231 -13.25 11.59 -21.13
N LYS A 232 -12.94 10.55 -21.92
CA LYS A 232 -13.21 9.15 -21.54
C LYS A 232 -12.40 8.76 -20.30
N MET A 233 -13.09 8.36 -19.23
CA MET A 233 -12.44 7.85 -18.01
C MET A 233 -11.86 6.45 -18.27
N GLY A 234 -10.53 6.34 -18.26
CA GLY A 234 -9.83 5.08 -18.50
C GLY A 234 -9.72 4.18 -17.27
N TRP A 235 -9.93 4.71 -16.06
CA TRP A 235 -9.80 3.99 -14.81
C TRP A 235 -11.05 4.15 -13.95
N ASP A 236 -11.29 3.18 -13.08
CA ASP A 236 -12.46 3.15 -12.19
C ASP A 236 -12.15 2.33 -10.93
N LEU A 237 -13.13 2.26 -10.01
CA LEU A 237 -12.99 1.59 -8.72
C LEU A 237 -12.78 0.07 -8.80
N SER A 238 -12.96 -0.58 -9.96
CA SER A 238 -12.70 -2.02 -10.14
C SER A 238 -11.24 -2.41 -9.85
N LEU A 239 -10.34 -1.43 -9.91
CA LEU A 239 -8.93 -1.59 -9.54
C LEU A 239 -8.70 -1.76 -8.04
N ARG A 240 -9.71 -1.55 -7.19
CA ARG A 240 -9.60 -1.83 -5.75
C ARG A 240 -9.86 -3.31 -5.49
N ALA A 241 -8.91 -3.98 -4.85
CA ALA A 241 -9.13 -5.31 -4.30
C ALA A 241 -10.11 -5.22 -3.12
N GLN A 242 -11.22 -5.95 -3.19
CA GLN A 242 -12.19 -6.02 -2.10
C GLN A 242 -11.61 -6.80 -0.91
N SER A 243 -11.86 -6.31 0.30
CA SER A 243 -11.52 -7.05 1.53
C SER A 243 -12.51 -8.21 1.71
N ARG A 244 -12.03 -9.39 2.10
CA ARG A 244 -12.89 -10.55 2.40
C ARG A 244 -13.96 -10.27 3.46
N ARG A 245 -13.77 -9.24 4.31
CA ARG A 245 -14.77 -8.85 5.32
C ARG A 245 -16.11 -8.44 4.72
N THR A 246 -16.15 -8.07 3.44
CA THR A 246 -17.40 -7.64 2.79
C THR A 246 -18.18 -8.79 2.13
N PHE A 247 -17.61 -10.00 2.03
CA PHE A 247 -18.24 -11.16 1.38
C PHE A 247 -18.90 -12.16 2.33
N ALA A 248 -18.87 -11.90 3.65
CA ALA A 248 -19.51 -12.77 4.64
C ALA A 248 -20.09 -11.95 5.78
N MET A 249 -21.11 -11.16 5.50
CA MET A 249 -22.19 -10.93 6.45
C MET A 249 -23.52 -11.13 5.72
N GLY A 250 -23.78 -12.39 5.36
CA GLY A 250 -25.16 -12.85 5.49
C GLY A 250 -25.47 -12.78 7.00
N ASN A 251 -26.42 -11.94 7.39
CA ASN A 251 -26.82 -11.82 8.79
C ASN A 251 -27.27 -13.21 9.28
N VAL A 252 -26.62 -13.72 10.32
CA VAL A 252 -26.95 -15.02 10.97
C VAL A 252 -28.42 -15.08 11.43
N TRP A 253 -29.08 -13.92 11.54
CA TRP A 253 -30.46 -13.76 11.99
C TRP A 253 -31.49 -13.65 10.85
N LEU A 254 -31.05 -13.52 9.60
CA LEU A 254 -31.97 -13.47 8.46
C LEU A 254 -32.18 -14.88 7.94
N ARG A 255 -33.30 -15.51 8.34
CA ARG A 255 -33.84 -16.67 7.65
C ARG A 255 -34.56 -16.17 6.39
N GLY A 256 -34.11 -16.62 5.22
CA GLY A 256 -34.82 -16.33 3.97
C GLY A 256 -36.26 -16.82 4.05
N GLU A 257 -37.20 -16.00 3.57
CA GLU A 257 -38.59 -16.39 3.44
C GLU A 257 -38.70 -17.68 2.65
N GLY A 258 -39.38 -18.66 3.24
CA GLY A 258 -39.53 -20.00 2.70
C GLY A 258 -40.20 -19.96 1.33
N ARG A 259 -39.54 -20.57 0.34
CA ARG A 259 -40.28 -21.19 -0.75
C ARG A 259 -40.96 -22.42 -0.17
N GLY A 260 -42.28 -22.36 -0.05
CA GLY A 260 -43.10 -23.51 0.26
C GLY A 260 -42.93 -24.56 -0.83
N GLU A 261 -42.40 -25.72 -0.45
CA GLU A 261 -42.53 -26.93 -1.25
C GLU A 261 -43.86 -27.60 -0.87
N GLU A 262 -44.70 -27.75 -1.89
CA GLU A 262 -45.96 -28.48 -1.84
C GLU A 262 -45.76 -29.92 -1.40
N ARG A 263 -46.64 -30.34 -0.50
CA ARG A 263 -46.80 -31.73 -0.07
C ARG A 263 -47.55 -32.51 -1.16
N GLN A 264 -47.07 -33.69 -1.51
CA GLN A 264 -47.90 -34.82 -1.93
C GLN A 264 -47.47 -36.10 -1.19
N ASP A 265 -48.33 -36.43 -0.22
CA ASP A 265 -48.91 -37.71 0.20
C ASP A 265 -48.15 -39.05 0.16
N GLY A 266 -48.43 -39.90 1.17
CA GLY A 266 -48.00 -41.32 1.17
C GLY A 266 -47.81 -42.08 2.49
N GLY A 267 -48.73 -42.00 3.46
CA GLY A 267 -49.26 -43.15 4.24
C GLY A 267 -48.46 -43.98 5.29
N ILE A 268 -48.92 -43.89 6.56
CA ILE A 268 -49.30 -44.92 7.58
C ILE A 268 -48.27 -46.04 7.98
N ILE A 269 -47.88 -46.32 9.26
CA ILE A 269 -48.59 -47.11 10.32
C ILE A 269 -47.73 -47.23 11.63
N THR A 270 -48.28 -46.69 12.73
CA THR A 270 -48.50 -47.22 14.12
C THR A 270 -47.42 -47.50 15.19
N LYS A 271 -47.83 -47.11 16.42
CA LYS A 271 -47.63 -47.68 17.80
C LYS A 271 -46.20 -47.64 18.36
N GLY A 272 -45.91 -47.27 19.61
CA GLY A 272 -46.71 -47.12 20.83
C GLY A 272 -45.90 -47.69 22.01
N LEU A 273 -46.07 -47.10 23.21
CA LEU A 273 -45.61 -47.57 24.55
C LEU A 273 -44.12 -47.32 24.89
N SER A 274 -43.66 -46.99 26.11
CA SER A 274 -44.18 -46.56 27.42
C SER A 274 -43.28 -47.22 28.49
N TRP A 275 -42.59 -46.39 29.30
CA TRP A 275 -42.15 -46.61 30.69
C TRP A 275 -41.19 -47.77 31.04
N VAL A 276 -40.14 -47.49 31.85
CA VAL A 276 -40.10 -47.77 33.31
C VAL A 276 -38.72 -47.36 33.87
N GLU A 277 -38.80 -46.65 34.99
CA GLU A 277 -37.74 -46.22 35.90
C GLU A 277 -37.48 -47.31 36.95
N ALA A 278 -36.23 -47.61 37.33
CA ALA A 278 -35.92 -48.23 38.62
C ALA A 278 -34.44 -48.07 39.05
N LYS A 279 -34.25 -47.33 40.16
CA LYS A 279 -33.42 -47.61 41.36
C LYS A 279 -32.14 -48.45 41.14
N GLY A 280 -30.94 -48.08 41.57
CA GLY A 280 -30.55 -47.27 42.72
C GLY A 280 -29.61 -48.07 43.64
N ARG A 281 -28.57 -47.37 44.12
CA ARG A 281 -27.76 -47.57 45.35
C ARG A 281 -26.46 -48.41 45.34
N LYS A 282 -25.41 -47.66 45.75
CA LYS A 282 -24.42 -47.92 46.83
C LYS A 282 -23.28 -48.88 46.45
N ARG A 283 -22.02 -48.69 46.84
CA ARG A 283 -21.37 -47.88 47.89
C ARG A 283 -19.84 -48.13 47.77
N ILE A 284 -18.99 -47.14 48.13
CA ILE A 284 -17.79 -47.27 49.02
C ILE A 284 -16.56 -48.05 48.47
N MET A 285 -15.29 -47.73 48.73
CA MET A 285 -14.59 -46.73 49.56
C MET A 285 -13.10 -46.66 49.14
N GLU A 286 -12.45 -45.58 49.57
CA GLU A 286 -11.09 -45.49 50.17
C GLU A 286 -9.86 -45.77 49.30
N VAL A 287 -8.71 -45.11 49.52
CA VAL A 287 -8.23 -44.26 50.64
C VAL A 287 -7.61 -42.98 50.06
#